data_AF-A0A950ULZ1-F1
#
_entry.id   AF-A0A950ULZ1-F1
#
_cell.length_a   1.000
_cell.length_b   1.000
_cell.length_c   1.000
_cell.angle_alpha   90.00
_cell.angle_beta   90.00
_cell.angle_gamma   90.00
#
_symmetry.space_group_name_H-M   'P 1'
#
loop_
_entity.id
_entity.type
_entity.pdbx_description
1 polymer ?
#
loop_
_entity_poly.entity_id
_entity_poly.type
_entity_poly.pdbx_seq_one_letter_code
_entity_poly.pdbx_strand_id
1 'polypeptide(L)'
;VAPRLHNKVPRLIPDAAPQILAVSMSETTVHPGDDVSGNVVTSSNVASVQARIGGYAVTLTKVGIGRFALTYHVGVPWFVRGNFTMHVIARNTRGDTVARSIPIRLR
;
A
#
# COMPACT_ATOMS: atom_id res chain seq x y z
N VAL A 1 -1.42 -17.06 -1.58
CA VAL A 1 -2.14 -16.94 -0.30
C VAL A 1 -2.92 -15.64 -0.33
N ALA A 2 -4.25 -15.68 -0.39
CA ALA A 2 -5.07 -14.47 -0.38
C ALA A 2 -4.93 -13.77 0.99
N PRO A 3 -4.75 -12.45 1.05
CA PRO A 3 -4.56 -11.73 2.31
C PRO A 3 -5.88 -11.77 3.11
N ARG A 4 -5.82 -12.24 4.36
CA ARG A 4 -6.96 -12.21 5.28
C ARG A 4 -7.40 -10.77 5.47
N LEU A 5 -8.65 -10.46 5.09
CA LEU A 5 -9.29 -9.19 5.40
C LEU A 5 -9.35 -9.04 6.92
N HIS A 6 -8.50 -8.18 7.48
CA HIS A 6 -8.63 -7.76 8.86
C HIS A 6 -9.91 -6.93 8.97
N ASN A 7 -11.00 -7.57 9.42
CA ASN A 7 -12.31 -6.92 9.47
C ASN A 7 -12.39 -5.87 10.61
N LYS A 8 -11.48 -5.95 11.58
CA LYS A 8 -11.41 -5.02 12.73
C LYS A 8 -10.18 -4.13 12.62
N VAL A 9 -10.42 -2.82 12.65
CA VAL A 9 -9.38 -1.78 12.76
C VAL A 9 -9.15 -1.50 14.24
N PRO A 10 -7.94 -1.76 14.78
CA PRO A 10 -7.62 -1.46 16.16
C PRO A 10 -7.60 0.06 16.34
N ARG A 11 -8.27 0.51 17.41
CA ARG A 11 -8.25 1.90 17.82
C ARG A 11 -6.99 2.16 18.63
N LEU A 12 -6.11 2.99 18.10
CA LEU A 12 -4.90 3.44 18.80
C LEU A 12 -5.00 4.94 19.09
N ILE A 13 -4.33 5.36 20.17
CA ILE A 13 -4.16 6.78 20.46
C ILE A 13 -3.30 7.44 19.36
N PRO A 14 -3.47 8.75 19.08
CA PRO A 14 -2.77 9.41 17.98
C PRO A 14 -1.25 9.22 17.98
N ASP A 15 -0.64 9.26 19.17
CA ASP A 15 0.82 9.20 19.35
C ASP A 15 1.39 7.78 19.45
N ALA A 16 0.54 6.75 19.43
CA ALA A 16 1.01 5.37 19.37
C ALA A 16 1.69 5.08 18.03
N ALA A 17 2.55 4.06 18.01
CA ALA A 17 3.17 3.60 16.77
C ALA A 17 2.08 3.18 15.75
N PRO A 18 2.15 3.64 14.49
CA PRO A 18 1.21 3.21 13.45
C PRO A 18 1.44 1.74 13.10
N GLN A 19 0.38 1.06 12.66
CA GLN A 19 0.44 -0.36 12.28
C GLN A 19 -0.17 -0.60 10.90
N ILE A 20 0.49 -1.44 10.09
CA ILE A 20 -0.08 -2.02 8.87
C ILE A 20 -0.52 -3.45 9.19
N LEU A 21 -1.82 -3.71 9.08
CA LEU A 21 -2.42 -4.99 9.45
C LEU A 21 -2.50 -5.89 8.22
N ALA A 22 -3.08 -5.36 7.14
CA ALA A 22 -3.24 -6.07 5.89
C ALA A 22 -2.90 -5.17 4.71
N VAL A 23 -2.32 -5.79 3.68
CA VAL A 23 -2.22 -5.21 2.35
C VAL A 23 -2.75 -6.27 1.37
N SER A 24 -3.61 -5.84 0.47
CA SER A 24 -4.15 -6.67 -0.60
C SER A 24 -4.01 -5.95 -1.93
N MET A 25 -3.68 -6.69 -2.97
CA MET A 25 -3.59 -6.18 -4.34
C MET A 25 -4.36 -7.13 -5.26
N SER A 26 -4.90 -6.62 -6.37
CA SER A 26 -5.50 -7.45 -7.41
C SER A 26 -4.52 -8.49 -7.93
N GLU A 27 -3.27 -8.08 -8.13
CA GLU A 27 -2.17 -8.94 -8.57
C GLU A 27 -0.81 -8.36 -8.15
N THR A 28 0.22 -9.20 -8.23
CA THR A 28 1.63 -8.82 -7.97
C THR A 28 2.54 -9.15 -9.14
N THR A 29 2.01 -9.78 -10.19
CA THR A 29 2.66 -9.90 -11.49
C THR A 29 1.86 -9.03 -12.45
N VAL A 30 2.47 -7.98 -12.98
CA VAL A 30 1.82 -6.92 -13.75
C VAL A 30 2.54 -6.74 -15.08
N HIS A 31 1.85 -6.19 -16.06
CA HIS A 31 2.36 -5.82 -17.38
C HIS A 31 2.19 -4.32 -17.60
N PRO A 32 3.00 -3.72 -18.49
CA PRO A 32 2.76 -2.38 -19.00
C PRO A 32 1.33 -2.23 -19.54
N GLY A 33 0.58 -1.26 -19.02
CA GLY A 33 -0.82 -1.00 -19.37
C GLY A 33 -1.87 -1.66 -18.47
N ASP A 34 -1.47 -2.49 -17.50
CA ASP A 34 -2.43 -3.11 -16.56
C ASP A 34 -3.00 -2.08 -15.57
N ASP A 35 -4.25 -2.28 -15.16
CA ASP A 35 -4.88 -1.55 -14.07
C ASP A 35 -4.85 -2.39 -12.79
N VAL A 36 -4.07 -1.93 -11.81
CA VAL A 36 -3.85 -2.61 -10.54
C VAL A 36 -4.60 -1.90 -9.44
N SER A 37 -5.34 -2.65 -8.63
CA SER A 37 -5.99 -2.10 -7.44
C SER A 37 -5.33 -2.63 -6.17
N GLY A 38 -5.28 -1.80 -5.14
CA GLY A 38 -4.71 -2.12 -3.84
C GLY A 38 -5.54 -1.56 -2.70
N ASN A 39 -5.64 -2.34 -1.62
CA ASN A 39 -6.25 -1.91 -0.36
C ASN A 39 -5.28 -2.14 0.79
N VAL A 40 -5.27 -1.22 1.75
CA VAL A 40 -4.44 -1.28 2.96
C VAL A 40 -5.33 -1.07 4.17
N VAL A 41 -5.21 -1.98 5.14
CA VAL A 41 -5.84 -1.87 6.46
C VAL A 41 -4.75 -1.58 7.49
N THR A 42 -4.99 -0.55 8.28
CA THR A 42 -4.06 0.02 9.27
C THR A 42 -4.76 0.22 10.61
N SER A 43 -4.02 0.64 11.63
CA SER A 43 -4.58 1.17 12.88
C SER A 43 -5.27 2.53 12.68
N SER A 44 -6.19 2.88 13.60
CA SER A 44 -7.00 4.11 13.47
C SER A 44 -6.20 5.42 13.48
N ASN A 45 -5.00 5.42 14.07
CA ASN A 45 -4.13 6.58 14.20
C ASN A 45 -3.29 6.87 12.94
N VAL A 46 -3.40 6.05 11.88
CA VAL A 46 -2.75 6.32 10.60
C VAL A 46 -3.48 7.46 9.88
N ALA A 47 -2.71 8.49 9.53
CA ALA A 47 -3.17 9.67 8.82
C ALA A 47 -3.06 9.50 7.30
N SER A 48 -1.97 8.88 6.82
CA SER A 48 -1.71 8.68 5.39
C SER A 48 -1.00 7.36 5.11
N VAL A 49 -1.19 6.85 3.89
CA VAL A 49 -0.47 5.67 3.38
C VAL A 49 0.06 5.99 1.99
N GLN A 50 1.30 5.60 1.72
CA GLN A 50 1.97 5.80 0.44
C GLN A 50 2.56 4.48 -0.05
N ALA A 51 2.37 4.16 -1.33
CA ALA A 51 3.09 3.11 -2.02
C ALA A 51 4.30 3.72 -2.73
N ARG A 52 5.49 3.14 -2.56
CA ARG A 52 6.73 3.54 -3.23
C ARG A 52 7.34 2.37 -3.98
N ILE A 53 7.73 2.58 -5.24
CA ILE A 53 8.43 1.60 -6.07
C ILE A 53 9.58 2.32 -6.77
N GLY A 54 10.83 2.00 -6.42
CA GLY A 54 11.99 2.74 -6.92
C GLY A 54 11.88 4.24 -6.59
N GLY A 55 11.99 5.10 -7.61
CA GLY A 55 11.83 6.56 -7.48
C GLY A 55 10.38 7.06 -7.51
N TYR A 56 9.40 6.18 -7.72
CA TYR A 56 7.99 6.56 -7.84
C TYR A 56 7.26 6.39 -6.51
N ALA A 57 6.39 7.34 -6.18
CA ALA A 57 5.59 7.33 -4.97
C ALA A 57 4.15 7.76 -5.26
N VAL A 58 3.17 7.00 -4.78
CA VAL A 58 1.74 7.27 -4.95
C VAL A 58 1.05 7.20 -3.59
N THR A 59 0.30 8.23 -3.25
CA THR A 59 -0.49 8.28 -2.02
C THR A 59 -1.81 7.53 -2.23
N LEU A 60 -2.17 6.67 -1.27
CA LEU A 60 -3.44 5.97 -1.30
C LEU A 60 -4.55 6.88 -0.76
N THR A 61 -5.73 6.79 -1.34
CA THR A 61 -6.92 7.51 -0.90
C THR A 61 -7.47 6.89 0.38
N LYS A 62 -7.71 7.72 1.40
CA LYS A 62 -8.37 7.28 2.64
C LYS A 62 -9.86 7.09 2.37
N VAL A 63 -10.34 5.85 2.49
CA VAL A 63 -11.75 5.49 2.24
C VAL A 63 -12.51 5.22 3.54
N GLY A 64 -11.80 5.14 4.67
CA GLY A 64 -12.40 5.00 5.99
C GLY A 64 -11.34 5.04 7.09
N ILE A 65 -11.78 4.94 8.35
CA ILE A 65 -10.86 4.86 9.49
C ILE A 65 -9.98 3.62 9.34
N GLY A 66 -8.67 3.85 9.29
CA GLY A 66 -7.67 2.80 9.08
C GLY A 66 -7.74 2.10 7.71
N ARG A 67 -8.51 2.60 6.74
CA ARG A 67 -8.71 1.96 5.43
C ARG A 67 -8.31 2.89 4.29
N PHE A 68 -7.47 2.38 3.41
CA PHE A 68 -6.92 3.11 2.28
C PHE A 68 -7.02 2.26 1.01
N ALA A 69 -7.28 2.90 -0.13
CA ALA A 69 -7.42 2.25 -1.42
C ALA A 69 -6.69 3.03 -2.51
N LEU A 70 -6.25 2.34 -3.55
CA LEU A 70 -5.65 2.91 -4.75
C LEU A 70 -6.00 2.05 -5.96
N THR A 71 -6.28 2.71 -7.07
CA THR A 71 -6.24 2.12 -8.40
C THR A 71 -5.13 2.83 -9.17
N TYR A 72 -4.26 2.06 -9.81
CA TYR A 72 -3.09 2.58 -10.50
C TYR A 72 -2.94 1.91 -11.87
N HIS A 73 -2.75 2.73 -12.89
CA HIS A 73 -2.45 2.30 -14.24
C HIS A 73 -0.93 2.16 -14.43
N VAL A 74 -0.45 1.00 -14.86
CA VAL A 74 0.98 0.69 -15.03
C VAL A 74 1.54 1.35 -16.30
N GLY A 75 1.74 2.66 -16.24
CA GLY A 75 2.23 3.50 -17.35
C GLY A 75 3.75 3.47 -17.55
N VAL A 76 4.36 2.29 -17.56
CA VAL A 76 5.82 2.12 -17.80
C VAL A 76 6.09 1.70 -19.25
N PRO A 77 7.26 2.00 -19.84
CA PRO A 77 7.59 1.55 -21.18
C PRO A 77 7.61 0.01 -21.31
N TRP A 78 7.20 -0.50 -22.47
CA TRP A 78 7.02 -1.94 -22.74
C TRP A 78 8.30 -2.80 -22.61
N PHE A 79 9.48 -2.17 -22.64
CA PHE A 79 10.77 -2.82 -22.47
C PHE A 79 11.21 -2.93 -20.99
N VAL A 80 10.53 -2.24 -20.06
CA VAL A 80 10.83 -2.33 -18.63
C VAL A 80 10.23 -3.63 -18.10
N ARG A 81 11.09 -4.49 -17.56
CA ARG A 81 10.72 -5.79 -16.98
C ARG A 81 11.63 -6.07 -15.79
N GLY A 82 11.16 -6.86 -14.84
CA GLY A 82 11.99 -7.28 -13.72
C GLY A 82 11.24 -7.42 -12.41
N ASN A 83 12.00 -7.67 -11.34
CA ASN A 83 11.47 -7.77 -9.99
C ASN A 83 11.71 -6.44 -9.27
N PHE A 84 10.63 -5.86 -8.76
CA PHE A 84 10.64 -4.62 -7.99
C PHE A 84 10.14 -4.91 -6.58
N THR A 85 10.55 -4.07 -5.63
CA THR A 85 9.98 -4.09 -4.28
C THR A 85 9.15 -2.85 -4.08
N MET A 86 7.86 -3.03 -3.81
CA MET A 86 6.98 -1.96 -3.38
C MET A 86 7.03 -1.82 -1.86
N HIS A 87 7.26 -0.60 -1.39
CA HIS A 87 7.16 -0.25 0.02
C HIS A 87 5.83 0.46 0.27
N VAL A 88 4.97 -0.17 1.06
CA VAL A 88 3.76 0.46 1.58
C VAL A 88 4.11 1.11 2.92
N ILE A 89 4.09 2.43 2.97
CA ILE A 89 4.51 3.24 4.11
C ILE A 89 3.27 3.89 4.71
N ALA A 90 2.95 3.56 5.95
CA ALA A 90 1.87 4.20 6.71
C ALA A 90 2.47 5.21 7.70
N ARG A 91 1.83 6.38 7.82
CA ARG A 91 2.29 7.50 8.67
C ARG A 91 1.16 8.04 9.55
N ASN A 92 1.44 8.30 10.83
CA ASN A 92 0.51 8.98 11.75
C ASN A 92 0.69 10.51 11.72
N THR A 93 -0.14 11.26 12.46
CA THR A 93 -0.07 12.73 12.52
C THR A 93 1.20 13.24 13.21
N ARG A 94 1.78 12.46 14.12
CA ARG A 94 3.05 12.76 14.80
C ARG A 94 4.26 12.64 13.88
N GLY A 95 4.14 11.88 12.79
CA GLY A 95 5.19 11.67 11.80
C GLY A 95 5.89 10.32 11.88
N ASP A 96 5.51 9.45 12.80
CA ASP A 96 6.02 8.08 12.84
C ASP A 96 5.58 7.33 11.60
N THR A 97 6.43 6.40 11.17
CA THR A 97 6.16 5.58 10.00
C THR A 97 6.38 4.11 10.28
N VAL A 98 5.63 3.28 9.56
CA VAL A 98 5.86 1.84 9.46
C VAL A 98 5.77 1.46 8.00
N ALA A 99 6.61 0.52 7.56
CA ALA A 99 6.67 0.07 6.18
C ALA A 99 6.42 -1.44 6.06
N ARG A 100 5.76 -1.85 4.98
CA ARG A 100 5.66 -3.25 4.55
C ARG A 100 6.15 -3.37 3.11
N SER A 101 7.05 -4.32 2.87
CA SER A 101 7.58 -4.61 1.53
C SER A 101 6.74 -5.69 0.84
N ILE A 102 6.44 -5.46 -0.44
CA ILE A 102 5.69 -6.38 -1.30
C ILE A 102 6.49 -6.58 -2.59
N PRO A 103 6.88 -7.81 -2.94
CA PRO A 103 7.53 -8.07 -4.21
C PRO A 103 6.53 -7.92 -5.35
N ILE A 104 6.92 -7.17 -6.38
CA ILE A 104 6.16 -6.97 -7.62
C ILE A 104 7.01 -7.48 -8.77
N ARG A 105 6.39 -8.20 -9.70
CA ARG A 105 7.04 -8.68 -10.92
C ARG A 105 6.42 -7.99 -12.13
N LEU A 106 7.22 -7.23 -12.86
CA LEU A 106 6.82 -6.62 -14.12
C LEU A 106 7.26 -7.53 -15.28
N ARG A 107 6.33 -7.89 -16.16
CA ARG A 107 6.55 -8.83 -17.27
C ARG A 107 6.38 -8.20 -18.64
#